data_AF-A0A1F9MGR6-F1
#
_entry.id   AF-A0A1F9MGR6-F1
#
_cell.length_a   1.000
_cell.length_b   1.000
_cell.length_c   1.000
_cell.angle_alpha   90.00
_cell.angle_beta   90.00
_cell.angle_gamma   90.00
#
_symmetry.space_group_name_H-M   'P 1'
#
loop_
_entity.id
_entity.type
_entity.pdbx_description
1 polymer ?
#
loop_
_entity_poly.entity_id
_entity_poly.type
_entity_poly.pdbx_seq_one_letter_code
_entity_poly.pdbx_strand_id
1 'polypeptide(L)'
;MPPHTLLLRMFVFASAILYLLADWRDRRRPQDEREHLIKLKAGTVVQNLSVAMLVGATGYYLHDPGVDAIYCIVAIAGSLIYGNLVGTWWYRRQL
;
A
#
# COMPACT_ATOMS: atom_id res chain seq x y z
N MET A 1 3.37 -9.57 -24.87
CA MET A 1 2.89 -8.95 -23.62
C MET A 1 2.40 -7.56 -23.93
N PRO A 2 1.17 -7.20 -23.55
CA PRO A 2 0.63 -5.90 -23.89
C PRO A 2 1.30 -4.78 -23.07
N PRO A 3 1.52 -3.59 -23.65
CA PRO A 3 2.38 -2.53 -23.08
C PRO A 3 1.93 -2.02 -21.69
N HIS A 4 0.64 -2.15 -21.37
CA HIS A 4 0.09 -1.76 -20.06
C HIS A 4 0.62 -2.61 -18.89
N THR A 5 0.95 -3.89 -19.12
CA THR A 5 1.53 -4.75 -18.06
C THR A 5 2.94 -4.32 -17.67
N LEU A 6 3.72 -3.79 -18.62
CA LEU A 6 5.07 -3.29 -18.35
C LEU A 6 5.02 -2.01 -17.49
N LEU A 7 4.10 -1.10 -17.81
CA LEU A 7 3.88 0.13 -17.05
C LEU A 7 3.44 -0.15 -15.61
N LEU A 8 2.51 -1.10 -15.41
CA LEU A 8 2.06 -1.51 -14.07
C LEU A 8 3.20 -2.11 -13.24
N ARG A 9 4.05 -2.94 -13.85
CA ARG A 9 5.24 -3.50 -13.18
C ARG A 9 6.21 -2.41 -12.74
N MET A 10 6.53 -1.47 -13.63
CA MET A 10 7.41 -0.35 -13.31
C MET A 10 6.81 0.54 -12.21
N PHE A 11 5.50 0.77 -12.24
CA PHE A 11 4.80 1.53 -11.22
C PHE A 11 4.88 0.87 -9.84
N VAL A 12 4.64 -0.45 -9.76
CA VAL A 12 4.76 -1.21 -8.50
C VAL A 12 6.19 -1.17 -7.98
N PHE A 13 7.19 -1.37 -8.85
CA PHE A 13 8.60 -1.29 -8.47
C PHE A 13 8.98 0.10 -7.95
N ALA A 14 8.58 1.16 -8.65
CA ALA A 14 8.84 2.54 -8.21
C ALA A 14 8.16 2.85 -6.88
N SER A 15 6.91 2.39 -6.69
CA SER A 15 6.17 2.56 -5.44
C SER A 15 6.85 1.83 -4.28
N ALA A 16 7.35 0.61 -4.51
CA ALA A 16 8.09 -0.15 -3.51
C ALA A 16 9.41 0.53 -3.12
N ILE A 17 10.13 1.12 -4.08
CA ILE A 17 11.35 1.89 -3.81
C ILE A 17 11.02 3.13 -2.97
N LEU A 18 9.96 3.88 -3.31
CA LEU A 18 9.51 5.03 -2.53
C LEU A 18 9.13 4.63 -1.10
N TYR A 19 8.46 3.49 -0.93
CA TYR A 19 8.13 2.96 0.39
C TYR A 19 9.38 2.66 1.21
N LEU A 20 10.38 1.98 0.63
CA LEU A 20 11.64 1.68 1.32
C LEU A 20 12.40 2.95 1.71
N LEU A 21 12.41 3.97 0.84
CA LEU A 21 13.01 5.27 1.15
C LEU A 21 12.26 5.99 2.30
N ALA A 22 10.92 5.92 2.29
CA ALA A 22 10.11 6.48 3.36
C ALA A 22 10.34 5.76 4.70
N ASP A 23 10.35 4.42 4.71
CA ASP A 23 10.63 3.61 5.90
C ASP A 23 12.04 3.87 6.44
N TRP A 24 13.03 3.96 5.55
CA TRP A 24 14.41 4.27 5.94
C TRP A 24 14.53 5.65 6.58
N ARG A 25 13.83 6.66 6.04
CA ARG A 25 13.76 8.00 6.65
C ARG A 25 13.07 7.95 8.01
N ASP A 26 12.04 7.14 8.17
CA ASP A 26 11.26 7.01 9.40
C ASP A 26 12.05 6.31 10.51
N ARG A 27 12.89 5.32 10.19
CA ARG A 27 13.77 4.65 11.16
C ARG A 27 14.82 5.59 11.76
N ARG A 28 15.12 6.71 11.12
CA ARG A 28 16.05 7.73 11.63
C ARG A 28 15.41 8.72 12.61
N ARG A 29 14.09 8.69 12.80
CA ARG A 29 13.40 9.53 13.78
C ARG A 29 13.39 8.86 15.17
N PRO A 30 13.51 9.65 16.26
CA PRO A 30 13.37 9.12 17.61
C PRO A 30 11.95 8.54 17.79
N GLN A 31 11.88 7.24 18.06
CA GLN A 31 10.62 6.51 18.21
C GLN A 31 10.08 6.67 19.63
N ASP A 32 9.27 7.72 19.83
CA ASP A 32 8.50 7.89 21.06
C ASP A 32 7.32 6.90 21.10
N GLU A 33 6.78 6.61 22.28
CA GLU A 33 5.58 5.76 22.45
C GLU A 33 4.39 6.21 21.57
N ARG A 34 4.28 7.53 21.34
CA ARG A 34 3.28 8.10 20.41
C ARG A 34 3.49 7.65 18.96
N GLU A 35 4.73 7.63 18.48
CA GLU A 35 5.03 7.14 17.13
C GLU A 35 4.75 5.65 16.99
N HIS A 36 4.95 4.88 18.05
CA HIS A 36 4.62 3.46 18.05
C HIS A 36 3.10 3.23 17.91
N LEU A 37 2.29 4.00 18.64
CA LEU A 37 0.82 3.96 18.53
C LEU A 37 0.33 4.42 17.15
N ILE A 38 0.96 5.45 16.56
CA ILE A 38 0.65 5.92 15.20
C ILE A 38 0.90 4.80 14.18
N LYS A 39 2.03 4.10 14.27
CA LYS A 39 2.36 2.99 13.37
C LYS A 39 1.38 1.82 13.51
N LEU A 40 1.00 1.46 14.73
CA LEU A 40 -0.01 0.43 14.99
C LEU A 40 -1.35 0.79 14.34
N LYS A 41 -1.82 2.03 14.54
CA LYS A 41 -3.11 2.49 14.01
C LYS A 41 -3.09 2.62 12.49
N ALA A 42 -2.00 3.12 11.91
CA ALA A 42 -1.79 3.13 10.47
C ALA A 42 -1.75 1.70 9.90
N GLY A 43 -1.09 0.77 10.58
CA GLY A 43 -1.05 -0.65 10.22
C GLY A 43 -2.43 -1.30 10.17
N THR A 44 -3.29 -1.06 11.16
CA THR A 44 -4.68 -1.57 11.15
C THR A 44 -5.49 -1.01 9.98
N VAL A 45 -5.35 0.29 9.69
CA VAL A 45 -6.03 0.92 8.53
C VAL A 45 -5.56 0.30 7.22
N VAL A 46 -4.25 0.11 7.08
CA VAL A 46 -3.64 -0.55 5.92
C VAL A 46 -4.15 -1.97 5.75
N GLN A 47 -4.21 -2.74 6.83
CA GLN A 47 -4.70 -4.12 6.79
C GLN A 47 -6.16 -4.18 6.34
N ASN A 48 -7.03 -3.34 6.90
CA ASN A 48 -8.43 -3.26 6.51
C ASN A 48 -8.61 -2.82 5.05
N LEU A 49 -7.83 -1.83 4.61
CA LEU A 49 -7.84 -1.36 3.22
C LEU A 49 -7.35 -2.44 2.25
N SER A 50 -6.31 -3.18 2.63
CA SER A 50 -5.75 -4.27 1.82
C SER A 50 -6.74 -5.42 1.69
N VAL A 51 -7.44 -5.78 2.77
CA VAL A 51 -8.51 -6.79 2.73
C VAL A 51 -9.68 -6.33 1.85
N ALA A 52 -10.13 -5.08 1.98
CA ALA A 52 -11.20 -4.55 1.14
C ALA A 52 -10.82 -4.54 -0.35
N MET A 53 -9.60 -4.12 -0.68
CA MET A 53 -9.05 -4.15 -2.04
C MET A 53 -8.93 -5.58 -2.57
N LEU A 54 -8.46 -6.53 -1.76
CA LEU A 54 -8.37 -7.94 -2.14
C LEU A 54 -9.74 -8.52 -2.45
N VAL A 55 -10.74 -8.27 -1.59
CA VAL A 55 -12.12 -8.74 -1.78
C VAL A 55 -12.72 -8.14 -3.05
N GLY A 56 -12.54 -6.82 -3.26
CA GLY A 56 -13.02 -6.14 -4.47
C GLY A 56 -12.36 -6.68 -5.75
N ALA A 57 -11.04 -6.87 -5.73
CA ALA A 57 -10.29 -7.41 -6.86
C ALA A 57 -10.65 -8.88 -7.14
N THR A 58 -10.89 -9.68 -6.09
CA THR A 58 -11.35 -11.07 -6.21
C THR A 58 -12.76 -11.13 -6.81
N GLY A 59 -13.67 -10.26 -6.35
CA GLY A 59 -15.01 -10.14 -6.92
C GLY A 59 -14.99 -9.73 -8.39
N TYR A 60 -14.10 -8.82 -8.76
CA TYR A 60 -13.91 -8.40 -10.16
C TYR A 60 -13.35 -9.52 -11.02
N TYR A 61 -12.35 -10.26 -10.52
CA TYR A 61 -11.77 -11.41 -11.21
C TYR A 61 -12.79 -12.54 -11.46
N LEU A 62 -13.71 -12.77 -10.52
CA LEU A 62 -14.80 -13.73 -10.69
C LEU A 62 -15.80 -13.31 -11.78
N HIS A 63 -15.97 -12.01 -12.01
CA HIS A 63 -16.87 -11.49 -13.05
C HIS A 63 -16.21 -11.47 -14.44
N ASP A 64 -14.90 -11.22 -14.51
CA ASP A 64 -14.14 -11.21 -15.77
C ASP A 64 -12.79 -11.94 -15.60
N PRO A 65 -12.72 -13.25 -15.94
CA PRO A 65 -11.53 -14.07 -15.74
C PRO A 65 -10.40 -13.77 -16.74
N GLY A 66 -10.63 -12.87 -17.71
CA GLY A 66 -9.60 -12.40 -18.63
C GLY A 66 -8.64 -11.37 -18.02
N VAL A 67 -8.92 -10.91 -16.79
CA VAL A 67 -8.13 -9.89 -16.10
C VAL A 67 -6.87 -10.52 -15.52
N ASP A 68 -5.71 -10.02 -15.96
CA ASP A 68 -4.41 -10.49 -15.50
C ASP A 68 -4.25 -10.30 -13.98
N ALA A 69 -3.80 -11.34 -13.26
CA ALA A 69 -3.60 -11.33 -11.82
C ALA A 69 -2.67 -10.19 -11.34
N ILE A 70 -1.90 -9.60 -12.26
CA ILE A 70 -1.07 -8.42 -11.99
C ILE A 70 -1.85 -7.21 -11.49
N TYR A 71 -3.11 -7.04 -11.89
CA TYR A 71 -3.96 -5.93 -11.42
C TYR A 71 -4.30 -6.08 -9.94
N CYS A 72 -4.56 -7.30 -9.46
CA CYS A 72 -4.78 -7.59 -8.04
C CYS A 72 -3.51 -7.29 -7.22
N ILE A 73 -2.34 -7.70 -7.73
CA ILE A 73 -1.06 -7.43 -7.07
C ILE A 73 -0.80 -5.92 -6.97
N VAL A 74 -1.07 -5.16 -8.03
CA VAL A 74 -0.92 -3.70 -8.04
C VAL A 74 -1.88 -3.04 -7.03
N ALA A 75 -3.13 -3.50 -6.95
CA ALA A 75 -4.11 -2.97 -6.00
C ALA A 75 -3.72 -3.22 -4.53
N ILE A 76 -3.21 -4.43 -4.23
CA ILE A 76 -2.73 -4.78 -2.89
C ILE A 76 -1.45 -4.00 -2.54
N ALA A 77 -0.47 -3.99 -3.43
CA ALA A 77 0.78 -3.27 -3.21
C ALA A 77 0.53 -1.75 -3.05
N GLY A 78 -0.35 -1.18 -3.88
CA GLY A 78 -0.76 0.20 -3.79
C GLY A 78 -1.46 0.52 -2.46
N SER A 79 -2.43 -0.30 -2.04
CA SER A 79 -3.12 -0.08 -0.76
C SER A 79 -2.20 -0.18 0.45
N LEU A 80 -1.23 -1.11 0.43
CA LEU A 80 -0.20 -1.22 1.46
C LEU A 80 0.67 0.04 1.53
N ILE A 81 1.21 0.47 0.38
CA ILE A 81 2.17 1.57 0.31
C ILE A 81 1.49 2.90 0.62
N TYR A 82 0.41 3.21 -0.10
CA TYR A 82 -0.30 4.49 0.04
C TYR A 82 -1.07 4.54 1.35
N GLY A 83 -1.69 3.44 1.79
CA GLY A 83 -2.37 3.38 3.08
C GLY A 83 -1.42 3.66 4.24
N ASN A 84 -0.20 3.12 4.19
CA ASN A 84 0.76 3.32 5.27
C ASN A 84 1.32 4.76 5.25
N LEU A 85 1.67 5.27 4.06
CA LEU A 85 2.17 6.65 3.90
C LEU A 85 1.13 7.69 4.31
N VAL A 86 -0.10 7.58 3.79
CA VAL A 86 -1.19 8.51 4.10
C VAL A 86 -1.62 8.36 5.56
N GLY A 87 -1.76 7.13 6.06
CA GLY A 87 -2.14 6.87 7.45
C GLY A 87 -1.12 7.45 8.43
N THR A 88 0.17 7.18 8.22
CA THR A 88 1.25 7.72 9.07
C THR A 88 1.32 9.24 8.97
N TRP A 89 1.17 9.82 7.78
CA TRP A 89 1.18 11.28 7.61
C TRP A 89 -0.02 11.96 8.25
N TRP A 90 -1.22 11.41 8.08
CA TRP A 90 -2.46 11.94 8.64
C TRP A 90 -2.44 11.92 10.16
N TYR A 91 -2.07 10.78 10.76
CA TYR A 91 -2.00 10.66 12.22
C TYR A 91 -0.91 11.55 12.83
N ARG A 92 0.21 11.77 12.15
CA ARG A 92 1.22 12.75 12.57
C ARG A 92 0.75 14.20 12.53
N ARG A 93 -0.27 14.51 11.74
CA ARG A 93 -0.79 15.88 11.58
C ARG A 93 -1.93 16.19 12.57
N GLN A 94 -2.58 15.15 13.09
CA GLN A 94 -3.68 15.26 14.06
C GLN A 94 -3.24 15.14 15.53
N LEU A 95 -2.03 14.65 15.79
CA LEU A 95 -1.41 14.56 17.13
C LEU A 95 -0.42 15.69 17.37
#